data_AF-A0A356FR63-F1
#
_entry.id   AF-A0A356FR63-F1
#
_cell.length_a   1.000
_cell.length_b   1.000
_cell.length_c   1.000
_cell.angle_alpha   90.00
_cell.angle_beta   90.00
_cell.angle_gamma   90.00
#
_symmetry.space_group_name_H-M   'P 1'
#
loop_
_entity.id
_entity.type
_entity.pdbx_description
1 polymer ?
#
loop_
_entity_poly.entity_id
_entity_poly.type
_entity_poly.pdbx_seq_one_letter_code
_entity_poly.pdbx_strand_id
1 'polypeptide(L)'
;VPLVGQSNAQIYVEIPVRQDQAWEEIRRGYLASVNFTDDNVGRVLDALGRSSYSDNTVVVLWSDHGYHLGEKRTFSKFSLWEEATRTPLIIYDPRNKSGNGQSCSQPIGLINIYRTLCELSGLKTPDYVDGISLVPWLDEPKLPKERPALITWGRGNYSLRLNQWRYTRYFDGTEELYDHHQDPHEWNNLASRPEYMEMMQKLASTWLPKQEAAQVTSGRELYNVSDADQPEKMIKSYQRYVKRYKKAGLLPPLD
;
A
#
# COMPACT_ATOMS: atom_id res chain seq x y z
N VAL A 1 0.68 18.78 -0.93
CA VAL A 1 0.29 17.62 -1.78
C VAL A 1 -0.31 18.13 -3.09
N PRO A 2 0.14 17.65 -4.27
CA PRO A 2 -0.47 17.99 -5.56
C PRO A 2 -1.96 17.64 -5.62
N LEU A 3 -2.71 18.34 -6.49
CA LEU A 3 -4.16 18.13 -6.63
C LEU A 3 -4.51 16.69 -7.01
N VAL A 4 -3.68 16.02 -7.81
CA VAL A 4 -3.88 14.62 -8.18
C VAL A 4 -3.85 13.72 -6.94
N GLY A 5 -2.81 13.85 -6.11
CA GLY A 5 -2.68 13.10 -4.86
C GLY A 5 -3.87 13.33 -3.92
N GLN A 6 -4.33 14.57 -3.80
CA GLN A 6 -5.54 14.88 -3.03
C GLN A 6 -6.79 14.21 -3.62
N SER A 7 -6.93 14.19 -4.95
CA SER A 7 -8.11 13.62 -5.61
C SER A 7 -8.23 12.09 -5.43
N ASN A 8 -7.10 11.42 -5.22
CA ASN A 8 -7.04 10.00 -4.91
C ASN A 8 -7.63 9.67 -3.52
N ALA A 9 -7.68 10.62 -2.59
CA ALA A 9 -8.28 10.43 -1.26
C ALA A 9 -9.81 10.18 -1.28
N GLN A 10 -10.49 10.29 -2.43
CA GLN A 10 -11.90 9.88 -2.63
C GLN A 10 -12.89 10.34 -1.54
N ILE A 11 -12.82 11.61 -1.17
CA ILE A 11 -13.52 12.25 -0.03
C ILE A 11 -15.06 12.27 -0.05
N TYR A 12 -15.69 11.66 -1.06
CA TYR A 12 -17.14 11.71 -1.20
C TYR A 12 -17.90 10.87 -0.17
N VAL A 13 -17.26 9.85 0.39
CA VAL A 13 -17.84 8.96 1.40
C VAL A 13 -17.72 9.51 2.83
N GLU A 14 -17.03 10.65 3.00
CA GLU A 14 -16.53 11.05 4.30
C GLU A 14 -17.35 12.15 5.00
N ILE A 15 -18.30 12.79 4.32
CA ILE A 15 -19.11 13.84 4.94
C ILE A 15 -19.90 13.29 6.16
N PRO A 16 -20.54 12.11 6.09
CA PRO A 16 -21.27 11.56 7.24
C PRO A 16 -20.35 11.19 8.42
N VAL A 17 -19.11 10.77 8.15
CA VAL A 17 -18.18 10.28 9.20
C VAL A 17 -17.42 11.42 9.91
N ARG A 18 -17.59 12.67 9.47
CA ARG A 18 -16.92 13.85 10.02
C ARG A 18 -17.78 14.66 11.00
N GLN A 19 -18.91 14.11 11.43
CA GLN A 19 -19.71 14.64 12.52
C GLN A 19 -19.04 14.31 13.86
N ASP A 20 -19.30 15.10 14.90
CA ASP A 20 -18.72 14.91 16.23
C ASP A 20 -18.94 13.46 16.71
N GLN A 21 -17.88 12.83 17.22
CA GLN A 21 -17.80 11.43 17.73
C GLN A 21 -17.77 10.29 16.69
N ALA A 22 -18.13 10.50 15.43
CA ALA A 22 -18.15 9.42 14.43
C ALA A 22 -16.78 8.76 14.21
N TRP A 23 -15.69 9.53 14.27
CA TRP A 23 -14.32 9.00 14.15
C TRP A 23 -13.91 8.06 15.27
N GLU A 24 -14.38 8.30 16.49
CA GLU A 24 -14.09 7.41 17.62
C GLU A 24 -14.87 6.10 17.49
N GLU A 25 -16.14 6.16 17.08
CA GLU A 25 -16.95 4.97 16.82
C GLU A 25 -16.40 4.10 15.70
N ILE A 26 -15.99 4.73 14.59
CA ILE A 26 -15.37 4.03 13.46
C ILE A 26 -14.06 3.37 13.86
N ARG A 27 -13.18 4.08 14.59
CA ARG A 27 -11.92 3.49 15.07
C ARG A 27 -12.18 2.34 16.04
N ARG A 28 -13.14 2.49 16.96
CA ARG A 28 -13.56 1.40 17.86
C ARG A 28 -14.08 0.19 17.08
N GLY A 29 -14.96 0.39 16.10
CA GLY A 29 -15.48 -0.68 15.27
C GLY A 29 -14.41 -1.37 14.42
N TYR A 30 -13.47 -0.60 13.87
CA TYR A 30 -12.32 -1.12 13.14
C TYR A 30 -11.44 -1.99 14.03
N LEU A 31 -11.04 -1.49 15.21
CA LEU A 31 -10.20 -2.23 16.16
C LEU A 31 -10.91 -3.49 16.70
N ALA A 32 -12.22 -3.43 16.95
CA ALA A 32 -13.00 -4.60 17.32
C ALA A 32 -13.02 -5.66 16.19
N SER A 33 -13.12 -5.22 14.93
CA SER A 33 -13.06 -6.12 13.77
C SER A 33 -11.68 -6.76 13.60
N VAL A 34 -10.61 -6.00 13.86
CA VAL A 34 -9.23 -6.53 13.87
C VAL A 34 -9.08 -7.59 14.97
N ASN A 35 -9.53 -7.31 16.19
CA ASN A 35 -9.46 -8.27 17.30
C ASN A 35 -10.23 -9.56 16.99
N PHE A 36 -11.45 -9.44 16.47
CA PHE A 36 -12.24 -10.61 16.07
C PHE A 36 -11.57 -11.40 14.93
N THR A 37 -10.92 -10.70 13.99
CA THR A 37 -10.18 -11.37 12.90
C THR A 37 -8.97 -12.12 13.46
N ASP A 38 -8.22 -11.53 14.39
CA ASP A 38 -7.08 -12.16 15.07
C ASP A 38 -7.48 -13.46 15.79
N ASP A 39 -8.59 -13.43 16.55
CA ASP A 39 -9.15 -14.63 17.19
C ASP A 39 -9.45 -15.75 16.17
N ASN A 40 -9.98 -15.38 15.00
CA ASN A 40 -10.28 -16.34 13.94
C ASN A 40 -9.02 -16.87 13.24
N VAL A 41 -7.98 -16.05 13.08
CA VAL A 41 -6.66 -16.51 12.61
C VAL A 41 -6.11 -17.56 13.59
N GLY A 42 -6.18 -17.30 14.90
CA GLY A 42 -5.79 -18.26 15.94
C GLY A 42 -6.48 -19.61 15.79
N ARG A 43 -7.80 -19.61 15.56
CA ARG A 43 -8.57 -20.85 15.33
C ARG A 43 -8.07 -21.65 14.13
N VAL A 44 -7.69 -20.99 13.03
CA VAL A 44 -7.13 -21.65 11.83
C VAL A 44 -5.75 -22.22 12.14
N LEU A 45 -4.89 -21.47 12.83
CA LEU A 45 -3.55 -21.91 13.21
C LEU A 45 -3.59 -23.07 14.20
N ASP A 46 -4.50 -23.07 15.17
CA ASP A 46 -4.72 -24.18 16.11
C ASP A 46 -5.21 -25.45 15.41
N ALA A 47 -6.03 -25.30 14.36
CA ALA A 47 -6.45 -26.44 13.54
C ALA A 47 -5.27 -26.99 12.71
N LEU A 48 -4.48 -26.09 12.10
CA LEU A 48 -3.28 -26.47 11.36
C LEU A 48 -2.26 -27.19 12.27
N GLY A 49 -2.00 -26.66 13.47
CA GLY A 49 -1.05 -27.22 14.43
C GLY A 49 -1.46 -28.59 14.99
N ARG A 50 -2.76 -28.93 14.97
CA ARG A 50 -3.26 -30.27 15.35
C ARG A 50 -3.35 -31.24 14.17
N SER A 51 -3.10 -30.78 12.95
CA SER A 51 -3.18 -31.60 11.74
C SER A 51 -1.84 -32.28 11.45
N SER A 52 -1.85 -33.32 10.61
CA SER A 52 -0.63 -33.94 10.08
C SER A 52 0.15 -33.04 9.11
N TYR A 53 -0.32 -31.81 8.84
CA TYR A 53 0.28 -30.88 7.90
C TYR A 53 1.04 -29.74 8.57
N SER A 54 1.10 -29.68 9.90
CA SER A 54 1.76 -28.60 10.65
C SER A 54 3.20 -28.35 10.19
N ASP A 55 3.94 -29.42 9.96
CA ASP A 55 5.38 -29.36 9.71
C ASP A 55 5.72 -29.18 8.22
N ASN A 56 4.71 -29.10 7.35
CA ASN A 56 4.88 -28.97 5.89
C ASN A 56 3.98 -27.87 5.27
N THR A 57 3.46 -26.95 6.07
CA THR A 57 2.63 -25.85 5.60
C THR A 57 3.31 -24.50 5.83
N VAL A 58 3.68 -23.81 4.75
CA VAL A 58 4.08 -22.40 4.82
C VAL A 58 2.83 -21.56 5.06
N VAL A 59 2.89 -20.66 6.03
CA VAL A 59 1.79 -19.73 6.36
C VAL A 59 2.18 -18.33 5.92
N VAL A 60 1.30 -17.68 5.16
CA VAL A 60 1.45 -16.26 4.75
C VAL A 60 0.21 -15.49 5.19
N LEU A 61 0.36 -14.62 6.19
CA LEU A 61 -0.67 -13.68 6.63
C LEU A 61 -0.39 -12.31 6.04
N TRP A 62 -1.36 -11.73 5.31
CA TRP A 62 -1.22 -10.41 4.69
C TRP A 62 -2.58 -9.73 4.52
N SER A 63 -2.55 -8.42 4.24
CA SER A 63 -3.72 -7.63 3.82
C SER A 63 -3.49 -7.09 2.40
N ASP A 64 -4.56 -6.93 1.62
CA ASP A 64 -4.50 -6.44 0.24
C ASP A 64 -4.11 -4.96 0.14
N HIS A 65 -4.54 -4.16 1.11
CA HIS A 65 -4.18 -2.75 1.26
C HIS A 65 -4.23 -2.32 2.73
N GLY A 66 -3.69 -1.13 2.99
CA GLY A 66 -3.86 -0.44 4.26
C GLY A 66 -5.18 0.34 4.32
N TYR A 67 -5.35 1.18 5.33
CA TYR A 67 -6.59 1.91 5.53
C TYR A 67 -6.38 3.19 6.34
N HIS A 68 -6.88 4.32 5.84
CA HIS A 68 -6.95 5.57 6.57
C HIS A 68 -8.13 5.58 7.53
N LEU A 69 -7.90 6.00 8.77
CA LEU A 69 -8.88 6.13 9.84
C LEU A 69 -9.01 7.58 10.35
N GLY A 70 -8.66 8.55 9.49
CA GLY A 70 -8.72 9.99 9.76
C GLY A 70 -7.40 10.71 9.51
N GLU A 71 -6.29 9.98 9.32
CA GLU A 71 -5.00 10.53 8.93
C GLU A 71 -5.15 11.38 7.68
N LYS A 72 -4.40 12.48 7.62
CA LYS A 72 -4.47 13.47 6.55
C LYS A 72 -5.88 14.02 6.28
N ARG A 73 -6.80 13.86 7.24
CA ARG A 73 -8.25 14.07 7.07
C ARG A 73 -8.77 13.25 5.88
N THR A 74 -8.44 11.97 5.79
CA THR A 74 -8.99 11.05 4.80
C THR A 74 -9.43 9.76 5.47
N PHE A 75 -10.29 9.01 4.79
CA PHE A 75 -10.79 7.70 5.16
C PHE A 75 -10.60 6.74 3.99
N SER A 76 -10.51 5.43 4.24
CA SER A 76 -10.36 4.40 3.21
C SER A 76 -8.94 4.33 2.60
N LYS A 77 -8.81 3.79 1.38
CA LYS A 77 -7.57 3.14 0.88
C LYS A 77 -7.06 3.65 -0.48
N PHE A 78 -7.64 4.72 -1.00
CA PHE A 78 -7.48 5.07 -2.41
C PHE A 78 -6.28 5.99 -2.71
N SER A 79 -5.44 6.29 -1.72
CA SER A 79 -4.25 7.13 -1.89
C SER A 79 -2.95 6.33 -1.97
N LEU A 80 -1.89 6.99 -2.42
CA LEU A 80 -0.53 6.44 -2.50
C LEU A 80 0.33 6.78 -1.28
N TRP A 81 -0.29 7.15 -0.16
CA TRP A 81 0.36 7.46 1.13
C TRP A 81 0.59 6.20 1.98
N GLU A 82 1.43 6.30 3.02
CA GLU A 82 1.81 5.15 3.87
C GLU A 82 0.60 4.38 4.39
N GLU A 83 -0.40 5.05 4.95
CA GLU A 83 -1.49 4.38 5.68
C GLU A 83 -2.37 3.52 4.75
N ALA A 84 -2.53 3.92 3.48
CA ALA A 84 -3.29 3.14 2.49
C ALA A 84 -2.49 1.98 1.89
N THR A 85 -1.16 2.00 2.02
CA THR A 85 -0.26 1.11 1.25
C THR A 85 0.56 0.16 2.13
N ARG A 86 0.74 0.49 3.41
CA ARG A 86 1.41 -0.36 4.38
C ARG A 86 0.44 -1.40 4.94
N THR A 87 0.80 -2.67 4.81
CA THR A 87 -0.01 -3.82 5.25
C THR A 87 0.78 -4.73 6.17
N PRO A 88 0.10 -5.55 7.01
CA PRO A 88 0.76 -6.70 7.61
C PRO A 88 1.25 -7.64 6.50
N LEU A 89 2.43 -8.22 6.70
CA LEU A 89 2.96 -9.36 5.96
C LEU A 89 3.79 -10.20 6.93
N ILE A 90 3.31 -11.39 7.24
CA ILE A 90 3.99 -12.37 8.08
C ILE A 90 4.13 -13.65 7.26
N ILE A 91 5.35 -14.16 7.16
CA ILE A 91 5.64 -15.43 6.49
C ILE A 91 6.27 -16.34 7.55
N TYR A 92 5.66 -17.49 7.77
CA TYR A 92 6.18 -18.55 8.61
C TYR A 92 6.47 -19.78 7.77
N ASP A 93 7.70 -20.28 7.85
CA ASP A 93 8.11 -21.53 7.23
C ASP A 93 8.38 -22.58 8.31
N PRO A 94 7.67 -23.72 8.33
CA PRO A 94 7.82 -24.75 9.35
C PRO A 94 9.17 -25.47 9.28
N ARG A 95 9.95 -25.30 8.20
CA ARG A 95 11.32 -25.84 8.06
C ARG A 95 12.37 -25.06 8.85
N ASN A 96 11.92 -24.25 9.81
CA ASN A 96 12.72 -23.51 10.78
C ASN A 96 13.75 -22.57 10.14
N LYS A 97 13.27 -21.69 9.25
CA LYS A 97 14.04 -20.57 8.73
C LYS A 97 14.52 -19.67 9.89
N SER A 98 15.78 -19.25 9.87
CA SER A 98 16.41 -18.49 10.98
C SER A 98 15.69 -17.18 11.32
N GLY A 99 14.95 -16.62 10.37
CA GLY A 99 14.14 -15.41 10.55
C GLY A 99 12.77 -15.63 11.17
N ASN A 100 12.33 -16.87 11.45
CA ASN A 100 11.07 -17.10 12.14
C ASN A 100 11.04 -16.35 13.49
N GLY A 101 9.99 -15.56 13.72
CA GLY A 101 9.86 -14.73 14.92
C GLY A 101 10.68 -13.42 14.90
N GLN A 102 11.38 -13.12 13.80
CA GLN A 102 12.14 -11.88 13.64
C GLN A 102 11.40 -10.87 12.76
N SER A 103 11.69 -9.58 12.97
CA SER A 103 11.18 -8.49 12.13
C SER A 103 12.13 -8.18 10.97
N CYS A 104 11.57 -8.00 9.77
CA CYS A 104 12.27 -7.41 8.62
C CYS A 104 11.85 -5.95 8.46
N SER A 105 12.81 -5.03 8.43
CA SER A 105 12.54 -3.58 8.25
C SER A 105 12.69 -3.12 6.80
N GLN A 106 13.06 -4.02 5.87
CA GLN A 106 13.21 -3.69 4.47
C GLN A 106 11.83 -3.48 3.80
N PRO A 107 11.67 -2.53 2.87
CA PRO A 107 10.44 -2.34 2.13
C PRO A 107 10.13 -3.54 1.24
N ILE A 108 9.03 -4.24 1.51
CA ILE A 108 8.58 -5.40 0.74
C ILE A 108 7.26 -5.06 0.03
N GLY A 109 7.16 -5.43 -1.24
CA GLY A 109 5.90 -5.40 -1.98
C GLY A 109 5.24 -6.78 -2.00
N LEU A 110 3.90 -6.81 -1.96
CA LEU A 110 3.09 -8.04 -1.99
C LEU A 110 3.30 -8.85 -3.29
N ILE A 111 3.73 -8.20 -4.37
CA ILE A 111 4.09 -8.84 -5.65
C ILE A 111 5.16 -9.93 -5.50
N ASN A 112 5.97 -9.87 -4.44
CA ASN A 112 7.03 -10.83 -4.18
C ASN A 112 6.50 -12.17 -3.61
N ILE A 113 5.25 -12.22 -3.11
CA ILE A 113 4.68 -13.42 -2.47
C ILE A 113 4.67 -14.60 -3.44
N TYR A 114 4.29 -14.39 -4.71
CA TYR A 114 4.19 -15.47 -5.69
C TYR A 114 5.54 -16.17 -5.89
N ARG A 115 6.59 -15.41 -6.21
CA ARG A 115 7.94 -15.97 -6.44
C ARG A 115 8.49 -16.65 -5.18
N THR A 116 8.21 -16.08 -4.02
CA THR A 116 8.59 -16.67 -2.73
C THR A 116 7.93 -18.03 -2.54
N LEU A 117 6.60 -18.13 -2.77
CA LEU A 117 5.88 -19.39 -2.64
C LEU A 117 6.31 -20.44 -3.67
N CYS A 118 6.60 -20.03 -4.92
CA CYS A 118 7.16 -20.94 -5.91
C CYS A 118 8.48 -21.54 -5.43
N GLU A 119 9.42 -20.71 -4.96
CA GLU A 119 10.72 -21.18 -4.46
C GLU A 119 10.55 -22.09 -3.24
N LEU A 120 9.75 -21.67 -2.25
CA LEU A 120 9.48 -22.47 -1.05
C LEU A 120 8.80 -23.80 -1.36
N SER A 121 8.05 -23.90 -2.46
CA SER A 121 7.34 -25.11 -2.89
C SER A 121 8.12 -25.93 -3.93
N GLY A 122 9.33 -25.51 -4.32
CA GLY A 122 10.12 -26.18 -5.36
C GLY A 122 9.51 -26.09 -6.77
N LEU A 123 8.62 -25.12 -7.02
CA LEU A 123 7.98 -24.89 -8.31
C LEU A 123 8.81 -23.92 -9.16
N LYS A 124 8.91 -24.20 -10.46
CA LYS A 124 9.48 -23.25 -11.41
C LYS A 124 8.53 -22.04 -11.53
N THR A 125 9.04 -20.86 -11.20
CA THR A 125 8.31 -19.61 -11.43
C THR A 125 8.24 -19.33 -12.94
N PRO A 126 7.07 -18.99 -13.51
CA PRO A 126 6.96 -18.53 -14.88
C PRO A 126 7.70 -17.19 -15.11
N ASP A 127 8.29 -17.02 -16.30
CA ASP A 127 9.13 -15.85 -16.61
C ASP A 127 8.36 -14.52 -16.59
N TYR A 128 7.04 -14.56 -16.82
CA TYR A 128 6.18 -13.37 -16.86
C TYR A 128 5.80 -12.84 -15.46
N VAL A 129 6.10 -13.57 -14.38
CA VAL A 129 5.72 -13.16 -13.04
C VAL A 129 6.69 -12.09 -12.54
N ASP A 130 6.21 -10.93 -12.15
CA ASP A 130 7.04 -9.87 -11.58
C ASP A 130 7.52 -10.16 -10.15
N GLY A 131 8.39 -9.29 -9.63
CA GLY A 131 8.89 -9.35 -8.25
C GLY A 131 10.17 -10.17 -8.09
N ILE A 132 10.52 -10.45 -6.83
CA ILE A 132 11.64 -11.30 -6.43
C ILE A 132 11.19 -12.28 -5.34
N SER A 133 11.95 -13.35 -5.14
CA SER A 133 11.74 -14.22 -3.98
C SER A 133 12.25 -13.55 -2.70
N LEU A 134 11.50 -13.72 -1.62
CA LEU A 134 11.85 -13.22 -0.28
C LEU A 134 12.59 -14.25 0.57
N VAL A 135 12.85 -15.45 0.06
CA VAL A 135 13.56 -16.51 0.81
C VAL A 135 14.86 -16.03 1.46
N PRO A 136 15.71 -15.20 0.80
CA PRO A 136 16.91 -14.67 1.46
C PRO A 136 16.61 -13.89 2.75
N TRP A 137 15.49 -13.17 2.82
CA TRP A 137 15.07 -12.42 4.02
C TRP A 137 14.36 -13.28 5.06
N LEU A 138 13.89 -14.48 4.69
CA LEU A 138 13.41 -15.47 5.66
C LEU A 138 14.57 -16.09 6.44
N ASP A 139 15.76 -16.16 5.84
CA ASP A 139 16.99 -16.62 6.48
C ASP A 139 17.77 -15.48 7.16
N GLU A 140 17.85 -14.31 6.52
CA GLU A 140 18.55 -13.12 7.03
C GLU A 140 17.66 -11.86 6.97
N PRO A 141 16.79 -11.62 7.98
CA PRO A 141 15.84 -10.50 7.96
C PRO A 141 16.46 -9.09 7.88
N LYS A 142 17.76 -8.98 8.16
CA LYS A 142 18.53 -7.73 8.11
C LYS A 142 19.26 -7.52 6.77
N LEU A 143 19.16 -8.47 5.83
CA LEU A 143 19.79 -8.37 4.53
C LEU A 143 19.40 -7.05 3.85
N PRO A 144 20.35 -6.20 3.44
CA PRO A 144 20.04 -4.94 2.77
C PRO A 144 19.29 -5.17 1.46
N LYS A 145 18.32 -4.30 1.17
CA LYS A 145 17.55 -4.33 -0.08
C LYS A 145 17.60 -2.98 -0.77
N GLU A 146 18.15 -2.96 -1.99
CA GLU A 146 18.20 -1.74 -2.81
C GLU A 146 16.88 -1.48 -3.53
N ARG A 147 16.21 -2.55 -4.00
CA ARG A 147 14.97 -2.43 -4.76
C ARG A 147 13.85 -1.85 -3.89
N PRO A 148 13.10 -0.83 -4.30
CA PRO A 148 11.94 -0.34 -3.56
C PRO A 148 10.78 -1.34 -3.59
N ALA A 149 9.79 -1.13 -2.72
CA ALA A 149 8.44 -1.59 -3.00
C ALA A 149 7.75 -0.57 -3.93
N LEU A 150 7.22 -1.03 -5.06
CA LEU A 150 6.47 -0.21 -6.03
C LEU A 150 4.98 -0.44 -5.82
N ILE A 151 4.23 0.65 -5.66
CA ILE A 151 2.78 0.67 -5.51
C ILE A 151 2.20 1.48 -6.67
N THR A 152 1.06 1.04 -7.20
CA THR A 152 0.35 1.70 -8.31
C THR A 152 -1.10 1.96 -7.94
N TRP A 153 -1.67 3.05 -8.46
CA TRP A 153 -3.09 3.36 -8.35
C TRP A 153 -3.60 3.99 -9.64
N GLY A 154 -4.22 3.17 -10.49
CA GLY A 154 -4.51 3.55 -11.87
C GLY A 154 -3.24 3.83 -12.68
N ARG A 155 -3.42 4.11 -13.98
CA ARG A 155 -2.30 4.35 -14.90
C ARG A 155 -1.56 5.67 -14.60
N GLY A 156 -0.23 5.59 -14.65
CA GLY A 156 0.67 6.74 -14.50
C GLY A 156 0.87 7.24 -13.07
N ASN A 157 0.26 6.61 -12.05
CA ASN A 157 0.48 6.99 -10.65
C ASN A 157 1.27 5.90 -9.94
N TYR A 158 2.45 6.26 -9.45
CA TYR A 158 3.40 5.33 -8.84
C TYR A 158 3.91 5.87 -7.51
N SER A 159 4.09 4.98 -6.55
CA SER A 159 4.77 5.29 -5.29
C SER A 159 5.86 4.26 -5.01
N LEU A 160 7.06 4.75 -4.72
CA LEU A 160 8.21 3.96 -4.33
C LEU A 160 8.41 4.10 -2.83
N ARG A 161 8.31 2.98 -2.10
CA ARG A 161 8.73 2.92 -0.69
C ARG A 161 10.14 2.33 -0.61
N LEU A 162 11.08 3.16 -0.15
CA LEU A 162 12.46 2.80 0.19
C LEU A 162 12.59 2.75 1.73
N ASN A 163 13.80 2.59 2.30
CA ASN A 163 13.97 2.54 3.75
C ASN A 163 13.44 3.81 4.44
N GLN A 164 14.11 4.94 4.26
CA GLN A 164 13.68 6.23 4.83
C GLN A 164 12.79 7.05 3.89
N TRP A 165 12.80 6.75 2.59
CA TRP A 165 12.13 7.60 1.60
C TRP A 165 10.82 6.99 1.12
N ARG A 166 9.85 7.87 0.84
CA ARG A 166 8.76 7.59 -0.09
C ARG A 166 8.78 8.64 -1.18
N TYR A 167 8.75 8.18 -2.42
CA TYR A 167 8.70 9.04 -3.60
C TYR A 167 7.51 8.65 -4.47
N THR A 168 6.67 9.62 -4.80
CA THR A 168 5.45 9.42 -5.59
C THR A 168 5.49 10.31 -6.82
N ARG A 169 5.13 9.75 -7.98
CA ARG A 169 4.91 10.50 -9.23
C ARG A 169 3.54 10.17 -9.78
N TYR A 170 2.79 11.21 -10.13
CA TYR A 170 1.45 11.10 -10.69
C TYR A 170 1.44 11.18 -12.21
N PHE A 171 0.29 10.85 -12.80
CA PHE A 171 0.11 10.80 -14.26
C PHE A 171 0.35 12.15 -14.96
N ASP A 172 0.18 13.26 -14.25
CA ASP A 172 0.41 14.63 -14.76
C ASP A 172 1.87 15.10 -14.57
N GLY A 173 2.73 14.25 -14.03
CA GLY A 173 4.13 14.55 -13.74
C GLY A 173 4.35 15.28 -12.42
N THR A 174 3.31 15.57 -11.63
CA THR A 174 3.51 16.11 -10.28
C THR A 174 4.07 15.06 -9.33
N GLU A 175 4.82 15.51 -8.33
CA GLU A 175 5.63 14.64 -7.48
C GLU A 175 5.44 14.94 -5.99
N GLU A 176 5.63 13.90 -5.17
CA GLU A 176 5.75 13.97 -3.73
C GLU A 176 7.01 13.25 -3.27
N LEU A 177 7.69 13.79 -2.26
CA LEU A 177 8.85 13.18 -1.62
C LEU A 177 8.75 13.38 -0.11
N TYR A 178 8.88 12.30 0.65
CA TYR A 178 8.82 12.29 2.11
C TYR A 178 10.00 11.55 2.72
N ASP A 179 10.58 12.15 3.77
CA ASP A 179 11.56 11.50 4.64
C ASP A 179 10.84 10.94 5.87
N HIS A 180 10.59 9.64 5.92
CA HIS A 180 9.88 8.98 7.02
C HIS A 180 10.65 8.97 8.33
N HIS A 181 11.95 9.28 8.32
CA HIS A 181 12.71 9.42 9.56
C HIS A 181 12.39 10.76 10.27
N GLN A 182 12.23 11.83 9.49
CA GLN A 182 11.93 13.18 10.02
C GLN A 182 10.43 13.49 10.03
N ASP A 183 9.68 12.87 9.13
CA ASP A 183 8.27 13.12 8.87
C ASP A 183 7.54 11.77 8.65
N PRO A 184 7.38 10.96 9.72
CA PRO A 184 6.80 9.61 9.63
C PRO A 184 5.32 9.60 9.17
N HIS A 185 4.68 10.76 9.12
CA HIS A 185 3.28 10.95 8.75
C HIS A 185 3.13 11.73 7.43
N GLU A 186 4.23 11.95 6.70
CA GLU A 186 4.25 12.53 5.36
C GLU A 186 3.57 13.91 5.26
N TRP A 187 3.71 14.77 6.27
CA TRP A 187 3.10 16.11 6.29
C TRP A 187 3.78 17.12 5.36
N ASN A 188 5.09 16.99 5.18
CA ASN A 188 5.95 17.97 4.54
C ASN A 188 6.49 17.42 3.22
N ASN A 189 5.81 17.74 2.11
CA ASN A 189 6.29 17.36 0.78
C ASN A 189 7.60 18.10 0.44
N LEU A 190 8.67 17.35 0.21
CA LEU A 190 10.00 17.85 -0.10
C LEU A 190 10.26 18.01 -1.61
N ALA A 191 9.33 17.59 -2.48
CA ALA A 191 9.55 17.53 -3.93
C ALA A 191 9.86 18.88 -4.59
N SER A 192 9.43 20.01 -4.00
CA SER A 192 9.73 21.35 -4.53
C SER A 192 11.11 21.86 -4.16
N ARG A 193 11.87 21.13 -3.33
CA ARG A 193 13.16 21.58 -2.83
C ARG A 193 14.30 21.22 -3.80
N PRO A 194 15.10 22.19 -4.27
CA PRO A 194 16.14 21.96 -5.27
C PRO A 194 17.14 20.85 -4.92
N GLU A 195 17.50 20.71 -3.64
CA GLU A 195 18.47 19.74 -3.15
C GLU A 195 18.07 18.27 -3.36
N TYR A 196 16.79 17.98 -3.59
CA TYR A 196 16.30 16.61 -3.79
C TYR A 196 16.02 16.26 -5.26
N MET A 197 16.16 17.21 -6.19
CA MET A 197 15.81 17.00 -7.60
C MET A 197 16.61 15.86 -8.24
N GLU A 198 17.93 15.82 -8.03
CA GLU A 198 18.80 14.77 -8.60
C GLU A 198 18.42 13.37 -8.07
N MET A 199 18.13 13.28 -6.77
CA MET A 199 17.69 12.03 -6.15
C MET A 199 16.36 11.55 -6.74
N MET A 200 15.36 12.42 -6.88
CA MET A 200 14.06 12.05 -7.47
C MET A 200 14.20 11.62 -8.93
N GLN A 201 15.03 12.31 -9.72
CA GLN A 201 15.32 11.91 -11.11
C GLN A 201 15.99 10.54 -11.17
N LYS A 202 16.94 10.25 -10.28
CA LYS A 202 17.58 8.94 -10.16
C LYS A 202 16.57 7.85 -9.78
N LEU A 203 15.74 8.09 -8.76
CA LEU A 203 14.68 7.15 -8.34
C LEU A 203 13.72 6.85 -9.49
N ALA A 204 13.25 7.90 -10.17
CA ALA A 204 12.32 7.78 -11.27
C ALA A 204 12.90 6.98 -12.44
N SER A 205 14.10 7.32 -12.90
CA SER A 205 14.75 6.67 -14.04
C SER A 205 15.15 5.21 -13.76
N THR A 206 15.42 4.88 -12.50
CA THR A 206 15.84 3.53 -12.08
C THR A 206 14.65 2.60 -11.88
N TRP A 207 13.60 3.07 -11.21
CA TRP A 207 12.58 2.18 -10.62
C TRP A 207 11.17 2.36 -11.15
N LEU A 208 10.83 3.51 -11.76
CA LEU A 208 9.50 3.66 -12.33
C LEU A 208 9.38 2.92 -13.67
N PRO A 209 8.20 2.35 -14.00
CA PRO A 209 7.97 1.74 -15.30
C PRO A 209 8.20 2.76 -16.42
N LYS A 210 9.00 2.36 -17.43
CA LYS A 210 9.18 3.14 -18.66
C LYS A 210 8.02 2.94 -19.63
N GLN A 211 7.40 1.76 -19.56
CA GLN A 211 6.26 1.37 -20.37
C GLN A 211 5.31 0.55 -19.49
N GLU A 212 4.05 0.98 -19.42
CA GLU A 212 3.00 0.16 -18.81
C GLU A 212 2.44 -0.83 -19.81
N ALA A 213 2.07 -2.02 -19.32
CA ALA A 213 1.28 -2.95 -20.10
C ALA A 213 -0.08 -2.34 -20.47
N ALA A 214 -0.63 -2.76 -21.61
CA ALA A 214 -1.98 -2.38 -21.99
C ALA A 214 -2.99 -2.93 -20.95
N GLN A 215 -4.04 -2.14 -20.68
CA GLN A 215 -5.14 -2.59 -19.83
C GLN A 215 -5.77 -3.85 -20.45
N VAL A 216 -5.89 -4.91 -19.65
CA VAL A 216 -6.61 -6.11 -20.05
C VAL A 216 -8.10 -5.78 -20.13
N THR A 217 -8.67 -5.84 -21.33
CA THR A 217 -10.08 -5.48 -21.58
C THR A 217 -11.02 -6.68 -21.55
N SER A 218 -10.49 -7.91 -21.64
CA SER A 218 -11.28 -9.13 -21.50
C SER A 218 -11.87 -9.23 -20.09
N GLY A 219 -13.19 -9.47 -20.01
CA GLY A 219 -13.90 -9.56 -18.72
C GLY A 219 -14.22 -8.21 -18.06
N ARG A 220 -13.92 -7.07 -18.70
CA ARG A 220 -14.26 -5.73 -18.17
C ARG A 220 -15.76 -5.53 -17.96
N GLU A 221 -16.60 -6.17 -18.75
CA GLU A 221 -18.06 -6.15 -18.58
C GLU A 221 -18.52 -6.82 -17.26
N LEU A 222 -17.68 -7.69 -16.66
CA LEU A 222 -17.99 -8.42 -15.44
C LEU A 222 -17.55 -7.68 -14.16
N TYR A 223 -16.66 -6.68 -14.26
CA TYR A 223 -16.08 -5.99 -13.11
C TYR A 223 -16.07 -4.47 -13.30
N ASN A 224 -16.77 -3.74 -12.41
CA ASN A 224 -16.89 -2.27 -12.38
C ASN A 224 -15.57 -1.55 -11.99
N VAL A 225 -14.47 -1.77 -12.71
CA VAL A 225 -13.17 -1.11 -12.45
C VAL A 225 -12.95 0.10 -13.38
N SER A 226 -14.00 0.62 -14.03
CA SER A 226 -13.87 1.63 -15.10
C SER A 226 -13.27 2.96 -14.66
N ASP A 227 -13.36 3.29 -13.37
CA ASP A 227 -13.12 4.64 -12.88
C ASP A 227 -11.69 4.87 -12.37
N ALA A 228 -10.95 3.82 -12.01
CA ALA A 228 -9.56 3.94 -11.54
C ALA A 228 -8.61 4.51 -12.62
N ASP A 229 -8.93 4.28 -13.90
CA ASP A 229 -8.15 4.78 -15.05
C ASP A 229 -8.72 6.09 -15.64
N GLN A 230 -9.50 6.85 -14.87
CA GLN A 230 -10.04 8.16 -15.28
C GLN A 230 -9.60 9.27 -14.33
N PRO A 231 -8.30 9.62 -14.27
CA PRO A 231 -7.78 10.57 -13.30
C PRO A 231 -8.43 11.96 -13.40
N GLU A 232 -8.73 12.45 -14.61
CA GLU A 232 -9.45 13.72 -14.78
C GLU A 232 -10.86 13.71 -14.17
N LYS A 233 -11.57 12.57 -14.27
CA LYS A 233 -12.89 12.40 -13.65
C LYS A 233 -12.77 12.44 -12.13
N MET A 234 -11.73 11.81 -11.56
CA MET A 234 -11.45 11.87 -10.13
C MET A 234 -11.18 13.30 -9.65
N ILE A 235 -10.37 14.08 -10.36
CA ILE A 235 -10.11 15.50 -10.04
C ILE A 235 -11.40 16.32 -10.07
N LYS A 236 -12.21 16.19 -11.13
CA LYS A 236 -13.50 16.90 -11.26
C LYS A 236 -14.48 16.51 -10.14
N SER A 237 -14.50 15.24 -9.76
CA SER A 237 -15.29 14.74 -8.63
C SER A 237 -14.81 15.39 -7.33
N TYR A 238 -13.51 15.30 -7.04
CA TYR A 238 -12.88 15.87 -5.86
C TYR A 238 -13.22 17.36 -5.69
N GLN A 239 -13.01 18.19 -6.72
CA GLN A 239 -13.35 19.62 -6.67
C GLN A 239 -14.82 19.89 -6.36
N ARG A 240 -15.74 19.05 -6.85
CA ARG A 240 -17.17 19.15 -6.55
C ARG A 240 -17.45 18.85 -5.07
N TYR A 241 -16.80 17.84 -4.51
CA TYR A 241 -16.96 17.50 -3.10
C TYR A 241 -16.30 18.52 -2.18
N VAL A 242 -15.13 19.06 -2.52
CA VAL A 242 -14.49 20.16 -1.77
C VAL A 242 -15.45 21.34 -1.57
N LYS A 243 -16.23 21.70 -2.60
CA LYS A 243 -17.26 22.75 -2.47
C LYS A 243 -18.34 22.40 -1.42
N ARG A 244 -18.75 21.14 -1.35
CA ARG A 244 -19.72 20.65 -0.35
C ARG A 244 -19.11 20.67 1.07
N TYR A 245 -17.84 20.28 1.21
CA TYR A 245 -17.09 20.34 2.46
C TYR A 245 -17.02 21.75 3.03
N LYS A 246 -16.55 22.70 2.21
CA LYS A 246 -16.45 24.11 2.61
C LYS A 246 -17.81 24.69 3.00
N LYS A 247 -18.89 24.32 2.29
CA LYS A 247 -20.27 24.69 2.66
C LYS A 247 -20.72 24.11 4.01
N ALA A 248 -20.20 22.96 4.42
CA ALA A 248 -20.48 22.32 5.69
C ALA A 248 -19.53 22.76 6.83
N GLY A 249 -18.64 23.74 6.60
CA GLY A 249 -17.65 24.17 7.59
C GLY A 249 -16.48 23.19 7.79
N LEU A 250 -16.31 22.23 6.88
CA LEU A 250 -15.28 21.20 6.94
C LEU A 250 -14.09 21.56 6.04
N LEU A 251 -12.88 21.22 6.47
CA LEU A 251 -11.66 21.31 5.65
C LEU A 251 -11.44 20.02 4.87
N PRO A 252 -11.14 20.08 3.56
CA PRO A 252 -10.77 18.88 2.80
C PRO A 252 -9.40 18.32 3.25
N PRO A 253 -9.06 17.06 2.90
CA PRO A 253 -7.74 16.51 3.14
C PRO A 253 -6.66 17.38 2.50
N LEU A 254 -5.67 17.76 3.33
CA LEU A 254 -4.44 18.43 2.93
C LEU A 254 -4.64 19.72 2.09
N ASP A 255 -5.67 20.51 2.41
CA ASP A 255 -5.67 21.98 2.16
C ASP A 255 -4.62 22.64 3.06
#